data_AF-A0A7V1QVF1-F1
#
_entry.id   AF-A0A7V1QVF1-F1
#
_cell.length_a   1.000
_cell.length_b   1.000
_cell.length_c   1.000
_cell.angle_alpha   90.00
_cell.angle_beta   90.00
_cell.angle_gamma   90.00
#
_symmetry.space_group_name_H-M   'P 1'
#
loop_
_entity.id
_entity.type
_entity.pdbx_description
1 polymer ?
#
loop_
_entity_poly.entity_id
_entity_poly.type
_entity_poly.pdbx_seq_one_letter_code
_entity_poly.pdbx_strand_id
1 'polypeptide(L)' 'VGQGQVVGYAGTTGYSTGVHLHFEVRRNGVPVNPLAFLP' A
#
# COMPACT_ATOMS: atom_id res chain seq x y z
N VAL A 1 0.89 -2.74 -15.53
CA VAL A 1 1.74 -2.58 -14.33
C VAL A 1 2.50 -3.88 -14.12
N GLY A 2 3.82 -3.80 -13.99
CA GLY A 2 4.69 -4.93 -13.62
C GLY A 2 5.34 -4.73 -12.25
N GLN A 3 5.92 -5.79 -11.68
CA GLN A 3 6.65 -5.68 -10.41
C GLN A 3 7.82 -4.69 -10.55
N GLY A 4 7.98 -3.80 -9.56
CA GLY A 4 9.03 -2.78 -9.55
C GLY A 4 8.74 -1.52 -10.37
N GLN A 5 7.64 -1.48 -11.13
CA GLN A 5 7.23 -0.29 -11.85
C GLN A 5 6.73 0.80 -10.87
N VAL A 6 7.16 2.06 -11.08
CA VAL A 6 6.64 3.20 -10.32
C VAL A 6 5.15 3.39 -10.64
N VAL A 7 4.32 3.41 -9.59
CA VAL A 7 2.87 3.61 -9.68
C VAL A 7 2.39 4.94 -9.09
N GLY A 8 3.27 5.65 -8.36
CA GLY A 8 2.95 6.92 -7.71
C GLY A 8 4.01 7.32 -6.68
N TYR A 9 3.75 8.44 -6.00
CA TYR A 9 4.60 8.97 -4.94
C TYR A 9 3.82 9.06 -3.63
N ALA A 10 4.50 8.95 -2.48
CA ALA A 10 3.89 9.13 -1.17
C ALA A 10 3.36 10.57 -1.00
N GLY A 11 2.34 10.73 -0.16
CA GLY A 11 1.69 12.03 0.03
C GLY A 11 0.96 12.11 1.38
N THR A 12 0.12 13.14 1.52
CA THR A 12 -0.65 13.40 2.75
C THR A 12 -2.06 13.94 2.46
N THR A 13 -2.71 13.41 1.44
CA THR A 13 -4.11 13.74 1.09
C THR A 13 -5.09 12.79 1.77
N GLY A 14 -6.30 13.27 2.11
CA GLY A 14 -7.36 12.45 2.71
C GLY A 14 -7.24 12.32 4.23
N TYR A 15 -7.58 11.16 4.79
CA TYR A 15 -7.44 10.87 6.22
C TYR A 15 -5.97 10.61 6.56
N SER A 16 -5.23 11.68 6.82
CA SER A 16 -3.79 11.64 7.07
C SER A 16 -3.37 12.71 8.08
N THR A 17 -2.38 12.41 8.91
CA THR A 17 -1.74 13.35 9.85
C THR A 17 -0.33 13.76 9.43
N GLY A 18 0.21 13.19 8.34
CA GLY A 18 1.56 13.46 7.84
C GLY A 18 1.90 12.58 6.63
N VAL A 19 3.04 12.81 5.98
CA VAL A 19 3.43 12.04 4.78
C VAL A 19 3.73 10.58 5.14
N HIS A 20 2.97 9.65 4.57
CA HIS A 20 3.17 8.20 4.75
C HIS A 20 2.56 7.40 3.58
N LEU A 21 2.80 6.09 3.57
CA LEU A 21 2.19 5.15 2.62
C LEU A 21 1.34 4.13 3.40
N HIS A 22 0.05 4.06 3.10
CA HIS A 22 -0.79 2.96 3.52
C HIS A 22 -0.68 1.82 2.51
N PHE A 23 -0.18 0.66 2.94
CA PHE A 23 -0.05 -0.53 2.11
C PHE A 23 -0.98 -1.64 2.63
N GLU A 24 -1.88 -2.12 1.77
CA GLU A 24 -2.86 -3.16 2.10
C GLU A 24 -2.82 -4.26 1.05
N VAL A 25 -2.94 -5.52 1.50
CA VAL A 25 -3.16 -6.67 0.63
C VAL A 25 -4.54 -7.26 0.95
N ARG A 26 -5.34 -7.51 -0.09
CA ARG A 26 -6.63 -8.19 0.01
C ARG A 26 -6.60 -9.51 -0.73
N ARG A 27 -7.04 -10.58 -0.08
CA ARG A 27 -7.25 -11.90 -0.71
C ARG A 27 -8.75 -12.19 -0.68
N ASN A 28 -9.35 -12.38 -1.86
CA ASN A 28 -10.80 -12.56 -2.00
C ASN A 28 -11.62 -11.43 -1.35
N GLY A 29 -11.12 -10.19 -1.46
CA GLY A 29 -11.74 -8.99 -0.89
C GLY A 29 -11.47 -8.75 0.60
N VAL A 30 -10.95 -9.75 1.32
CA VAL A 30 -10.65 -9.67 2.75
C VAL A 30 -9.23 -9.13 2.98
N PRO A 31 -9.04 -8.08 3.80
CA PRO A 31 -7.70 -7.61 4.20
C PRO A 31 -6.93 -8.71 4.94
N VAL A 32 -5.67 -8.91 4.57
CA VAL A 32 -4.75 -9.86 5.22
C VAL A 32 -3.48 -9.12 5.66
N ASN A 33 -2.72 -9.72 6.59
CA ASN A 33 -1.46 -9.13 7.05
C ASN A 33 -0.49 -8.94 5.86
N PRO A 34 -0.14 -7.70 5.47
CA PRO A 34 0.70 -7.44 4.31
C PRO A 34 2.17 -7.83 4.53
N LEU A 35 2.64 -7.90 5.78
CA LEU A 35 4.04 -8.22 6.10
C LEU A 35 4.44 -9.64 5.66
N ALA A 36 3.47 -10.55 5.50
CA ALA A 36 3.71 -11.90 4.98
C ALA A 36 4.04 -11.94 3.47
N PHE A 37 3.92 -10.81 2.76
CA PHE A 37 4.17 -10.68 1.32
C PHE A 37 5.39 -9.80 1.00
N LEU A 38 6.02 -9.23 2.03
CA LEU A 38 7.24 -8.47 1.87
C LEU A 38 8.45 -9.41 1.96
N PRO A 39 9.53 -9.12 1.23
CA PRO A 39 10.77 -9.88 1.29
C PRO A 39 11.45 -9.79 2.66
#